data_AF-A0A357T0A1-F1
#
_entry.id   AF-A0A357T0A1-F1
#
_cell.length_a   1.000
_cell.length_b   1.000
_cell.length_c   1.000
_cell.angle_alpha   90.00
_cell.angle_beta   90.00
_cell.angle_gamma   90.00
#
_symmetry.space_group_name_H-M   'P 1'
#
loop_
_entity.id
_entity.type
_entity.pdbx_description
1 polymer ?
#
loop_
_entity_poly.entity_id
_entity_poly.type
_entity_poly.pdbx_seq_one_letter_code
_entity_poly.pdbx_strand_id
1 'polypeptide(L)'
;MRISTTDLQNAFGKYLSLVEKEDIIVVKNGKSVAKLIHYTEPDFFVVHEEAKNYKLTRKISYEEYMALVNSSDQRFELINGEIYLMASPSFKHQIVVNEIAGHFYSYFKGKPCRSLTAPLDVRLFGFATKFEEDPNVVQPDVIVICDQEKVSEDSKYEGIPTLIVEVLSPSTKGKDMAAKLNLYMKSGILEYWIVNLENRSIIQYTFSQERDIDNMILLMEEDTVKSNVFADLEIPLKDIFEN
;
A
#
# COMPACT_ATOMS: atom_id res chain seq x y z
N MET A 1 -31.98 2.87 -16.91
CA MET A 1 -32.73 3.76 -17.84
C MET A 1 -31.82 4.72 -18.63
N ARG A 2 -32.31 5.39 -19.70
CA ARG A 2 -31.56 6.45 -20.44
C ARG A 2 -32.30 7.79 -20.34
N ILE A 3 -31.60 8.88 -20.03
CA ILE A 3 -32.17 10.23 -19.86
C ILE A 3 -31.34 11.29 -20.57
N SER A 4 -31.92 12.45 -20.91
CA SER A 4 -31.15 13.55 -21.52
C SER A 4 -30.36 14.34 -20.47
N THR A 5 -29.32 15.07 -20.90
CA THR A 5 -28.59 15.99 -20.01
C THR A 5 -29.48 17.09 -19.44
N THR A 6 -30.48 17.54 -20.19
CA THR A 6 -31.44 18.57 -19.76
C THR A 6 -32.39 18.01 -18.69
N ASP A 7 -32.86 16.77 -18.84
CA ASP A 7 -33.70 16.13 -17.84
C ASP A 7 -32.93 15.89 -16.54
N LEU A 8 -31.68 15.43 -16.62
CA LEU A 8 -30.84 15.24 -15.44
C LEU A 8 -30.66 16.56 -14.67
N GLN A 9 -30.44 17.67 -15.37
CA GLN A 9 -30.26 18.99 -14.74
C GLN A 9 -31.53 19.45 -14.02
N ASN A 10 -32.70 19.25 -14.64
CA ASN A 10 -33.97 19.74 -14.12
C ASN A 10 -34.57 18.86 -13.01
N ALA A 11 -34.20 17.57 -12.98
CA ALA A 11 -34.78 16.59 -12.07
C ALA A 11 -33.72 15.74 -11.33
N PHE A 12 -32.55 16.33 -11.04
CA PHE A 12 -31.41 15.61 -10.46
C PHE A 12 -31.77 14.81 -9.20
N GLY A 13 -32.48 15.43 -8.24
CA GLY A 13 -32.89 14.77 -7.00
C GLY A 13 -33.79 13.55 -7.21
N LYS A 14 -34.69 13.59 -8.19
CA LYS A 14 -35.53 12.42 -8.57
C LYS A 14 -34.66 11.27 -9.07
N TYR A 15 -33.64 11.59 -9.86
CA TYR A 15 -32.75 10.57 -10.40
C TYR A 15 -31.86 9.98 -9.32
N LEU A 16 -31.40 10.76 -8.33
CA LEU A 16 -30.68 10.22 -7.16
C LEU A 16 -31.48 9.12 -6.45
N SER A 17 -32.79 9.30 -6.26
CA SER A 17 -33.66 8.27 -5.66
C SER A 17 -33.91 7.06 -6.57
N LEU A 18 -33.79 7.22 -7.89
CA LEU A 18 -33.98 6.12 -8.84
C LEU A 18 -32.73 5.27 -9.02
N VAL A 19 -31.54 5.83 -8.77
CA VAL A 19 -30.29 5.08 -8.93
C VAL A 19 -30.17 3.91 -7.96
N GLU A 20 -30.88 3.96 -6.81
CA GLU A 20 -30.99 2.83 -5.87
C GLU A 20 -31.60 1.57 -6.50
N LYS A 21 -32.36 1.71 -7.59
CA LYS A 21 -33.09 0.61 -8.24
C LYS A 21 -32.47 0.21 -9.57
N GLU A 22 -31.94 1.16 -10.32
CA GLU A 22 -31.31 0.89 -11.61
C GLU A 22 -30.29 1.97 -12.01
N ASP A 23 -29.30 1.55 -12.78
CA ASP A 23 -28.34 2.47 -13.38
C ASP A 23 -29.01 3.44 -14.37
N ILE A 24 -28.55 4.70 -14.37
CA ILE A 24 -29.09 5.75 -15.23
C ILE A 24 -28.01 6.23 -16.20
N ILE A 25 -28.24 6.07 -17.51
CA ILE A 25 -27.35 6.51 -18.57
C ILE A 25 -27.80 7.88 -19.07
N VAL A 26 -26.92 8.87 -19.00
CA VAL A 26 -27.16 10.24 -19.47
C VAL A 26 -26.71 10.35 -20.92
N VAL A 27 -27.57 10.89 -21.78
CA VAL A 27 -27.37 10.98 -23.22
C VAL A 27 -27.37 12.45 -23.65
N LYS A 28 -26.40 12.83 -24.49
CA LYS A 28 -26.32 14.15 -25.14
C LYS A 28 -26.15 13.94 -26.64
N ASN A 29 -27.01 14.57 -27.45
CA ASN A 29 -26.99 14.45 -28.90
C ASN A 29 -26.94 12.99 -29.39
N GLY A 30 -27.75 12.12 -28.78
CA GLY A 30 -27.83 10.69 -29.12
C GLY A 30 -26.68 9.81 -28.60
N LYS A 31 -25.62 10.39 -28.03
CA LYS A 31 -24.48 9.65 -27.47
C LYS A 31 -24.57 9.55 -25.95
N SER A 32 -24.27 8.37 -25.39
CA SER A 32 -24.08 8.23 -23.94
C SER A 32 -22.88 9.09 -23.51
N VAL A 33 -23.06 9.94 -22.51
CA VAL A 33 -22.02 10.87 -22.03
C VAL A 33 -21.69 10.70 -20.54
N ALA A 34 -22.62 10.17 -19.75
CA ALA A 34 -22.38 9.89 -18.33
C ALA A 34 -23.27 8.73 -17.85
N LYS A 35 -22.95 8.19 -16.68
CA LYS A 35 -23.74 7.16 -16.00
C LYS A 35 -23.83 7.53 -14.52
N LEU A 36 -25.03 7.63 -13.97
CA LEU A 36 -25.28 7.66 -12.54
C LEU A 36 -25.45 6.22 -12.06
N ILE A 37 -24.72 5.87 -11.00
CA ILE A 37 -24.83 4.59 -10.27
C ILE A 37 -25.03 4.88 -8.79
N HIS A 38 -25.73 3.99 -8.07
CA HIS A 38 -25.86 4.11 -6.63
C HIS A 38 -24.49 3.95 -5.98
N TYR A 39 -24.16 4.83 -5.06
CA TYR A 39 -22.93 4.74 -4.29
C TYR A 39 -23.23 3.99 -2.99
N THR A 40 -22.73 2.76 -2.89
CA THR A 40 -22.70 2.01 -1.63
C THR A 40 -21.37 2.26 -0.94
N GLU A 41 -21.39 2.64 0.34
CA GLU A 41 -20.19 2.51 1.17
C GLU A 41 -19.78 1.03 1.17
N PRO A 42 -18.52 0.69 0.86
CA PRO A 42 -18.12 -0.71 0.80
C PRO A 42 -18.11 -1.30 2.21
N ASP A 43 -19.09 -2.15 2.50
CA ASP A 43 -19.01 -3.13 3.58
C ASP A 43 -17.84 -4.07 3.27
N PHE A 44 -16.77 -3.97 4.06
CA PHE A 44 -15.65 -4.91 3.99
C PHE A 44 -16.14 -6.32 4.41
N PHE A 45 -15.52 -7.34 3.81
CA PHE A 45 -15.85 -8.78 3.87
C PHE A 45 -16.85 -9.32 2.84
N VAL A 46 -16.52 -9.23 1.54
CA VAL A 46 -16.84 -10.34 0.62
C VAL A 46 -15.75 -10.46 -0.46
N VAL A 47 -15.05 -11.59 -0.47
CA VAL A 47 -14.35 -12.06 -1.67
C VAL A 47 -15.43 -12.58 -2.62
N HIS A 48 -15.70 -11.86 -3.70
CA HIS A 48 -16.42 -12.41 -4.84
C HIS A 48 -15.69 -12.12 -6.15
N GLU A 49 -15.58 -13.22 -6.90
CA GLU A 49 -15.11 -13.31 -8.28
C GLU A 49 -15.78 -12.28 -9.21
N GLU A 50 -14.97 -11.83 -10.17
CA GLU A 50 -15.35 -11.19 -11.43
C GLU A 50 -16.22 -9.92 -11.36
N ALA A 51 -15.63 -8.82 -10.89
CA ALA A 51 -16.11 -7.47 -11.21
C ALA A 51 -15.41 -6.94 -12.47
N LYS A 52 -16.19 -6.79 -13.56
CA LYS A 52 -15.82 -6.22 -14.87
C LYS A 52 -14.89 -5.01 -14.78
N ASN A 53 -13.72 -5.14 -15.39
CA ASN A 53 -12.73 -4.08 -15.62
C ASN A 53 -13.34 -2.83 -16.27
N TYR A 54 -13.46 -1.75 -15.50
CA TYR A 54 -13.38 -0.39 -16.04
C TYR A 54 -12.64 0.52 -15.05
N LYS A 55 -11.31 0.52 -15.16
CA LYS A 55 -10.45 1.64 -14.72
C LYS A 55 -9.59 2.03 -15.93
N LEU A 56 -10.06 3.00 -16.72
CA LEU A 56 -9.22 3.71 -17.70
C LEU A 56 -8.53 4.89 -17.01
N THR A 57 -7.89 4.65 -15.86
CA THR A 57 -6.86 5.57 -15.36
C THR A 57 -5.61 5.26 -16.16
N ARG A 58 -5.07 6.26 -16.87
CA ARG A 58 -3.75 6.14 -17.53
C ARG A 58 -2.74 5.75 -16.46
N LYS A 59 -2.24 4.52 -16.54
CA LYS A 59 -1.07 4.11 -15.78
C LYS A 59 0.13 4.90 -16.27
N ILE A 60 0.96 5.36 -15.33
CA ILE A 60 2.20 6.05 -15.69
C ILE A 60 3.37 5.06 -15.72
N SER A 61 4.37 5.36 -16.53
CA SER A 61 5.62 4.59 -16.57
C SER A 61 6.59 5.01 -15.45
N TYR A 62 7.65 4.23 -15.27
CA TYR A 62 8.73 4.58 -14.33
C TYR A 62 9.43 5.88 -14.75
N GLU A 63 9.63 6.11 -16.05
CA GLU A 63 10.26 7.33 -16.57
C GLU A 63 9.39 8.56 -16.30
N GLU A 64 8.07 8.43 -16.44
CA GLU A 64 7.12 9.49 -16.12
C GLU A 64 7.11 9.80 -14.62
N TYR A 65 7.22 8.77 -13.77
CA TYR A 65 7.39 8.92 -12.33
C TYR A 65 8.69 9.63 -11.97
N MET A 66 9.81 9.23 -12.58
CA MET A 66 11.10 9.89 -12.35
C MET A 66 11.08 11.35 -12.80
N ALA A 67 10.42 11.66 -13.92
CA ALA A 67 10.22 13.03 -14.36
C ALA A 67 9.40 13.84 -13.33
N LEU A 68 8.35 13.26 -12.76
CA LEU A 68 7.54 13.88 -11.71
C LEU A 68 8.38 14.16 -10.45
N VAL A 69 9.07 13.14 -9.92
CA VAL A 69 9.90 13.26 -8.71
C VAL A 69 11.02 14.27 -8.90
N ASN A 70 11.68 14.30 -10.06
CA ASN A 70 12.74 15.28 -10.35
C ASN A 70 12.23 16.72 -10.50
N SER A 71 10.91 16.90 -10.67
CA SER A 71 10.28 18.22 -10.88
C SER A 71 9.54 18.75 -9.64
N SER A 72 9.53 18.00 -8.53
CA SER A 72 8.73 18.30 -7.35
C SER A 72 9.47 17.94 -6.07
N ASP A 73 9.34 18.78 -5.03
CA ASP A 73 9.84 18.47 -3.69
C ASP A 73 8.91 17.54 -2.89
N GLN A 74 7.79 17.13 -3.48
CA GLN A 74 6.85 16.19 -2.86
C GLN A 74 7.34 14.75 -2.99
N ARG A 75 6.97 13.91 -2.02
CA ARG A 75 7.27 12.47 -2.04
C ARG A 75 6.11 11.69 -2.65
N PHE A 76 6.45 10.77 -3.55
CA PHE A 76 5.49 9.94 -4.25
C PHE A 76 5.91 8.47 -4.23
N GLU A 77 4.93 7.59 -4.09
CA GLU A 77 5.07 6.18 -4.40
C GLU A 77 4.40 5.89 -5.75
N LEU A 78 4.89 4.88 -6.46
CA LEU A 78 4.32 4.34 -7.68
C LEU A 78 3.96 2.88 -7.45
N ILE A 79 2.66 2.56 -7.48
CA ILE A 79 2.17 1.20 -7.25
C ILE A 79 1.25 0.82 -8.41
N ASN A 80 1.62 -0.22 -9.15
CA ASN A 80 0.90 -0.75 -10.31
C ASN A 80 0.58 0.30 -11.40
N GLY A 81 1.43 1.33 -11.54
CA GLY A 81 1.23 2.44 -12.46
C GLY A 81 0.35 3.58 -11.92
N GLU A 82 -0.09 3.52 -10.66
CA GLU A 82 -0.83 4.59 -9.98
C GLU A 82 0.11 5.37 -9.01
N ILE A 83 0.02 6.71 -9.02
CA ILE A 83 0.78 7.60 -8.14
C ILE A 83 0.06 7.77 -6.80
N TYR A 84 0.83 7.66 -5.72
CA TYR A 84 0.39 7.94 -4.36
C TYR A 84 1.24 9.08 -3.79
N LEU A 85 0.60 10.22 -3.51
CA LEU A 85 1.25 11.34 -2.83
C LEU A 85 1.38 11.01 -1.34
N MET A 86 2.60 11.03 -0.82
CA MET A 86 2.85 10.77 0.59
C MET A 86 2.65 12.03 1.43
N ALA A 87 1.86 11.92 2.49
CA ALA A 87 1.77 12.95 3.51
C ALA A 87 3.01 12.94 4.42
N SER A 88 3.27 14.04 5.12
CA SER A 88 4.23 14.04 6.22
C SER A 88 3.69 13.18 7.37
N PRO A 89 4.51 12.29 7.97
CA PRO A 89 4.08 11.47 9.08
C PRO A 89 3.80 12.32 10.32
N SER A 90 2.88 11.85 11.17
CA SER A 90 2.59 12.49 12.45
C SER A 90 3.70 12.22 13.47
N PHE A 91 3.73 12.99 14.56
CA PHE A 91 4.68 12.75 15.66
C PHE A 91 4.57 11.33 16.24
N LYS A 92 3.34 10.85 16.50
CA LYS A 92 3.10 9.49 17.02
C LYS A 92 3.59 8.41 16.07
N HIS A 93 3.40 8.61 14.77
CA HIS A 93 3.93 7.72 13.75
C HIS A 93 5.46 7.62 13.83
N GLN A 94 6.15 8.77 13.91
CA GLN A 94 7.61 8.77 14.00
C GLN A 94 8.15 8.15 15.29
N ILE A 95 7.44 8.28 16.41
CA ILE A 95 7.81 7.55 17.64
C ILE A 95 7.80 6.05 17.38
N VAL A 96 6.69 5.50 16.89
CA VAL A 96 6.55 4.06 16.65
C VAL A 96 7.59 3.54 15.65
N VAL A 97 7.83 4.28 14.56
CA VAL A 97 8.91 3.94 13.62
C VAL A 97 10.27 3.90 14.30
N ASN A 98 10.58 4.89 15.16
CA ASN A 98 11.85 4.94 15.88
C ASN A 98 12.02 3.78 16.87
N GLU A 99 10.97 3.41 17.61
CA GLU A 99 11.02 2.28 18.55
C GLU A 99 11.33 0.98 17.80
N ILE A 100 10.57 0.69 16.74
CA ILE A 100 10.79 -0.50 15.90
C ILE A 100 12.20 -0.49 15.30
N ALA A 101 12.65 0.66 14.78
CA ALA A 101 13.99 0.81 14.24
C ALA A 101 15.09 0.59 15.30
N GLY A 102 14.88 1.00 16.55
CA GLY A 102 15.80 0.79 17.67
C GLY A 102 15.99 -0.69 18.03
N HIS A 103 14.88 -1.43 18.12
CA HIS A 103 14.91 -2.88 18.32
C HIS A 103 15.60 -3.59 17.14
N PHE A 104 15.23 -3.24 15.90
CA PHE A 104 15.83 -3.83 14.72
C PHE A 104 17.33 -3.52 14.62
N TYR A 105 17.74 -2.26 14.84
CA TYR A 105 19.15 -1.87 14.82
C TYR A 105 19.96 -2.69 15.82
N SER A 106 19.45 -2.86 17.04
CA SER A 106 20.10 -3.66 18.07
C SER A 106 20.23 -5.12 17.66
N TYR A 107 19.17 -5.70 17.09
CA TYR A 107 19.16 -7.09 16.64
C TYR A 107 20.09 -7.35 15.45
N PHE A 108 20.13 -6.45 14.46
CA PHE A 108 20.93 -6.59 13.24
C PHE A 108 22.38 -6.13 13.37
N LYS A 109 22.78 -5.58 14.51
CA LYS A 109 24.16 -5.15 14.75
C LYS A 109 25.13 -6.33 14.63
N GLY A 110 26.06 -6.23 13.67
CA GLY A 110 27.06 -7.28 13.40
C GLY A 110 26.53 -8.47 12.60
N LYS A 111 25.31 -8.41 12.08
CA LYS A 111 24.70 -9.41 11.18
C LYS A 111 24.82 -8.95 9.71
N PRO A 112 24.68 -9.86 8.73
CA PRO A 112 24.75 -9.49 7.31
C PRO A 112 23.60 -8.57 6.86
N CYS A 113 22.42 -8.71 7.47
CA CYS A 113 21.26 -7.88 7.16
C CYS A 113 21.30 -6.52 7.87
N ARG A 114 20.60 -5.54 7.33
CA ARG A 114 20.53 -4.17 7.86
C ARG A 114 19.09 -3.66 7.82
N SER A 115 18.67 -3.06 8.93
CA SER A 115 17.44 -2.28 8.99
C SER A 115 17.68 -0.83 8.59
N LEU A 116 16.72 -0.26 7.88
CA LEU A 116 16.70 1.12 7.38
C LEU A 116 15.28 1.68 7.57
N THR A 117 15.14 3.00 7.55
CA THR A 117 13.85 3.69 7.66
C THR A 117 13.61 4.61 6.47
N ALA A 118 12.36 4.96 6.20
CA ALA A 118 12.03 6.00 5.23
C ALA A 118 12.68 7.37 5.60
N PRO A 119 12.98 8.23 4.61
CA PRO A 119 12.78 8.03 3.17
C PRO A 119 13.89 7.17 2.55
N LEU A 120 13.48 6.14 1.80
CA LEU A 120 14.34 5.35 0.94
C LEU A 120 13.50 4.78 -0.19
N ASP A 121 13.83 5.12 -1.44
CA ASP A 121 13.17 4.54 -2.61
C ASP A 121 13.53 3.05 -2.70
N VAL A 122 12.49 2.21 -2.67
CA VAL A 122 12.57 0.77 -2.88
C VAL A 122 11.85 0.44 -4.17
N ARG A 123 12.62 0.05 -5.18
CA ARG A 123 12.08 -0.39 -6.46
C ARG A 123 11.75 -1.88 -6.37
N LEU A 124 10.51 -2.24 -6.69
CA LEU A 124 9.99 -3.60 -6.63
C LEU A 124 9.45 -4.02 -8.00
N PHE A 125 9.43 -5.32 -8.25
CA PHE A 125 8.66 -5.94 -9.33
C PHE A 125 7.67 -6.92 -8.71
N GLY A 126 6.46 -7.03 -9.27
CA GLY A 126 5.47 -8.02 -8.83
C GLY A 126 5.81 -9.40 -9.39
N PHE A 127 4.87 -10.04 -10.09
CA PHE A 127 5.14 -11.28 -10.85
C PHE A 127 6.08 -11.09 -12.05
N ALA A 128 6.36 -9.84 -12.43
CA ALA A 128 7.34 -9.57 -13.47
C ALA A 128 8.73 -10.13 -13.13
N THR A 129 9.52 -10.36 -14.18
CA THR A 129 10.91 -10.82 -14.04
C THR A 129 11.92 -9.67 -14.15
N LYS A 130 11.42 -8.47 -14.46
CA LYS A 130 12.20 -7.28 -14.80
C LYS A 130 11.51 -6.03 -14.27
N PHE A 131 12.30 -5.07 -13.80
CA PHE A 131 11.78 -3.80 -13.28
C PHE A 131 11.18 -2.89 -14.36
N GLU A 132 11.46 -3.12 -15.64
CA GLU A 132 10.89 -2.38 -16.76
C GLU A 132 9.44 -2.81 -17.05
N GLU A 133 9.04 -4.00 -16.61
CA GLU A 133 7.69 -4.55 -16.82
C GLU A 133 6.71 -4.09 -15.72
N ASP A 134 7.23 -3.80 -14.53
CA ASP A 134 6.47 -3.39 -13.35
C ASP A 134 7.13 -2.15 -12.71
N PRO A 135 6.57 -0.94 -12.87
CA PRO A 135 7.26 0.29 -12.50
C PRO A 135 7.07 0.61 -11.00
N ASN A 136 7.12 -0.36 -10.09
CA ASN A 136 6.78 -0.11 -8.69
C ASN A 136 7.93 0.55 -7.92
N VAL A 137 7.62 1.61 -7.19
CA VAL A 137 8.53 2.30 -6.25
C VAL A 137 7.75 2.63 -4.98
N VAL A 138 8.22 2.13 -3.84
CA VAL A 138 7.61 2.37 -2.53
C VAL A 138 8.63 3.00 -1.57
N GLN A 139 8.16 3.62 -0.50
CA GLN A 139 8.98 4.13 0.60
C GLN A 139 8.42 3.64 1.94
N PRO A 140 8.64 2.36 2.30
CA PRO A 140 8.11 1.79 3.52
C PRO A 140 8.78 2.39 4.75
N ASP A 141 8.08 2.45 5.87
CA ASP A 141 8.55 3.13 7.08
C ASP A 141 9.79 2.46 7.69
N VAL A 142 9.82 1.13 7.74
CA VAL A 142 11.00 0.33 8.12
C VAL A 142 11.19 -0.79 7.11
N ILE A 143 12.43 -0.99 6.67
CA ILE A 143 12.81 -2.08 5.77
C ILE A 143 13.99 -2.86 6.35
N VAL A 144 14.06 -4.15 6.03
CA VAL A 144 15.24 -4.98 6.30
C VAL A 144 15.72 -5.60 4.99
N ILE A 145 16.98 -5.36 4.66
CA ILE A 145 17.65 -5.92 3.48
C ILE A 145 18.85 -6.77 3.90
N CYS A 146 19.08 -7.86 3.18
CA CYS A 146 20.20 -8.79 3.42
C CYS A 146 21.20 -8.85 2.26
N ASP A 147 20.93 -8.10 1.19
CA ASP A 147 21.61 -8.07 -0.10
C ASP A 147 21.98 -6.62 -0.47
N GLN A 148 22.85 -6.01 0.33
CA GLN A 148 23.24 -4.60 0.21
C GLN A 148 23.91 -4.27 -1.13
N GLU A 149 24.43 -5.26 -1.85
CA GLU A 149 24.97 -5.13 -3.20
C GLU A 149 23.91 -4.71 -4.25
N LYS A 150 22.61 -4.80 -3.92
CA LYS A 150 21.51 -4.30 -4.75
C LYS A 150 21.16 -2.83 -4.52
N VAL A 151 21.91 -2.13 -3.67
CA VAL A 151 21.81 -0.67 -3.57
C VAL A 151 22.51 -0.07 -4.79
N SER A 152 21.77 0.72 -5.57
CA SER A 152 22.25 1.37 -6.78
C SER A 152 23.21 2.53 -6.47
N GLU A 153 23.94 2.99 -7.48
CA GLU A 153 24.83 4.16 -7.37
C GLU A 153 24.09 5.43 -6.93
N ASP A 154 22.81 5.56 -7.31
CA ASP A 154 21.91 6.65 -6.90
C ASP A 154 21.33 6.47 -5.48
N SER A 155 21.90 5.54 -4.69
CA SER A 155 21.49 5.25 -3.31
C SER A 155 20.03 4.79 -3.15
N LYS A 156 19.48 4.15 -4.19
CA LYS A 156 18.16 3.49 -4.16
C LYS A 156 18.33 1.99 -3.98
N TYR A 157 17.36 1.34 -3.37
CA TYR A 157 17.39 -0.13 -3.27
C TYR A 157 16.57 -0.75 -4.41
N GLU A 158 17.22 -1.53 -5.27
CA GLU A 158 16.59 -2.25 -6.38
C GLU A 158 16.61 -3.77 -6.13
N GLY A 159 15.73 -4.22 -5.25
CA GLY A 159 15.70 -5.61 -4.80
C GLY A 159 14.42 -5.94 -4.05
N ILE A 160 14.38 -7.12 -3.43
CA ILE A 160 13.23 -7.57 -2.64
C ILE A 160 13.65 -7.54 -1.18
N PRO A 161 13.15 -6.60 -0.36
CA PRO A 161 13.45 -6.58 1.06
C PRO A 161 13.00 -7.89 1.71
N THR A 162 13.73 -8.31 2.73
CA THR A 162 13.39 -9.53 3.46
C THR A 162 12.18 -9.31 4.37
N LEU A 163 12.10 -8.14 5.00
CA LEU A 163 11.00 -7.73 5.86
C LEU A 163 10.65 -6.25 5.63
N ILE A 164 9.36 -5.94 5.59
CA ILE A 164 8.84 -4.57 5.55
C ILE A 164 7.90 -4.32 6.74
N VAL A 165 7.95 -3.11 7.29
CA VAL A 165 6.97 -2.61 8.26
C VAL A 165 6.35 -1.31 7.74
N GLU A 166 5.03 -1.22 7.77
CA GLU A 166 4.26 -0.01 7.46
C GLU A 166 3.46 0.41 8.71
N VAL A 167 3.56 1.67 9.09
CA VAL A 167 2.85 2.24 10.23
C VAL A 167 1.66 3.04 9.71
N LEU A 168 0.46 2.52 9.96
CA LEU A 168 -0.76 3.17 9.51
C LEU A 168 -0.97 4.51 10.21
N SER A 169 -1.06 5.56 9.41
CA SER A 169 -1.60 6.85 9.82
C SER A 169 -3.08 6.97 9.43
N PRO A 170 -3.87 7.84 10.09
CA PRO A 170 -5.26 8.12 9.68
C PRO A 170 -5.39 8.58 8.21
N SER A 171 -4.32 9.13 7.63
CA SER A 171 -4.25 9.58 6.23
C SER A 171 -4.09 8.45 5.21
N THR A 172 -3.59 7.28 5.60
CA THR A 172 -3.36 6.11 4.74
C THR A 172 -4.60 5.21 4.75
N LYS A 173 -5.60 5.56 3.91
CA LYS A 173 -6.88 4.83 3.80
C LYS A 173 -6.69 3.45 3.14
N GLY A 174 -7.50 2.47 3.53
CA GLY A 174 -7.35 1.04 3.20
C GLY A 174 -7.18 0.60 1.73
N LYS A 175 -7.42 1.46 0.72
CA LYS A 175 -7.07 1.15 -0.67
C LYS A 175 -5.56 1.08 -0.89
N ASP A 176 -4.81 1.95 -0.23
CA ASP A 176 -3.34 1.96 -0.28
C ASP A 176 -2.77 0.70 0.37
N MET A 177 -3.28 0.36 1.56
CA MET A 177 -2.90 -0.87 2.27
C MET A 177 -3.13 -2.14 1.44
N ALA A 178 -4.29 -2.28 0.78
CA ALA A 178 -4.58 -3.44 -0.06
C ALA A 178 -3.66 -3.51 -1.29
N ALA A 179 -3.33 -2.37 -1.88
CA ALA A 179 -2.40 -2.29 -3.00
C ALA A 179 -0.98 -2.68 -2.60
N LYS A 180 -0.50 -2.16 -1.46
CA LYS A 180 0.81 -2.50 -0.88
C LYS A 180 0.90 -3.96 -0.47
N LEU A 181 -0.08 -4.50 0.26
CA LEU A 181 -0.12 -5.92 0.64
C LEU A 181 0.00 -6.82 -0.59
N ASN A 182 -0.80 -6.54 -1.63
CA ASN A 182 -0.77 -7.31 -2.88
C ASN A 182 0.57 -7.16 -3.61
N LEU A 183 1.14 -5.95 -3.67
CA LEU A 183 2.46 -5.72 -4.25
C LEU A 183 3.53 -6.49 -3.48
N TYR A 184 3.56 -6.41 -2.16
CA TYR A 184 4.61 -7.01 -1.33
C TYR A 184 4.58 -8.53 -1.39
N MET A 185 3.39 -9.11 -1.27
CA MET A 185 3.16 -10.54 -1.49
C MET A 185 3.68 -10.98 -2.86
N LYS A 186 3.27 -10.27 -3.92
CA LYS A 186 3.69 -10.58 -5.30
C LYS A 186 5.16 -10.34 -5.56
N SER A 187 5.81 -9.44 -4.83
CA SER A 187 7.23 -9.15 -5.01
C SER A 187 8.11 -10.25 -4.42
N GLY A 188 7.57 -11.12 -3.55
CA GLY A 188 8.32 -12.18 -2.89
C GLY A 188 9.03 -11.71 -1.62
N ILE A 189 8.55 -10.62 -0.99
CA ILE A 189 8.91 -10.29 0.38
C ILE A 189 8.57 -11.49 1.27
N LEU A 190 9.36 -11.76 2.29
CA LEU A 190 9.12 -12.93 3.15
C LEU A 190 8.19 -12.61 4.33
N GLU A 191 8.31 -11.40 4.87
CA GLU A 191 7.55 -10.97 6.04
C GLU A 191 7.11 -9.50 5.95
N TYR A 192 5.87 -9.22 6.33
CA TYR A 192 5.29 -7.88 6.24
C TYR A 192 4.44 -7.56 7.47
N TRP A 193 4.76 -6.45 8.13
CA TRP A 193 4.05 -6.00 9.33
C TRP A 193 3.27 -4.72 9.03
N ILE A 194 2.01 -4.70 9.47
CA ILE A 194 1.14 -3.52 9.43
C ILE A 194 0.86 -3.10 10.86
N VAL A 195 1.38 -1.94 11.25
CA VAL A 195 1.21 -1.40 12.61
C VAL A 195 0.04 -0.43 12.61
N ASN A 196 -0.97 -0.69 13.44
CA ASN A 196 -2.12 0.20 13.60
C ASN A 196 -1.99 1.01 14.89
N LEU A 197 -1.81 2.33 14.75
CA LEU A 197 -1.65 3.24 15.88
C LEU A 197 -2.93 3.46 16.69
N GLU A 198 -4.11 3.36 16.06
CA GLU A 198 -5.40 3.59 16.73
C GLU A 198 -5.79 2.38 17.59
N ASN A 199 -5.63 1.19 17.03
CA ASN A 199 -5.99 -0.07 17.68
C ASN A 199 -4.84 -0.68 18.50
N ARG A 200 -3.64 -0.07 18.45
CA ARG A 200 -2.41 -0.55 19.12
C ARG A 200 -2.18 -2.03 18.84
N SER A 201 -2.15 -2.36 17.56
CA SER A 201 -2.03 -3.74 17.09
C SER A 201 -1.07 -3.85 15.92
N ILE A 202 -0.58 -5.05 15.68
CA ILE A 202 0.22 -5.40 14.51
C ILE A 202 -0.46 -6.55 13.79
N ILE A 203 -0.65 -6.42 12.47
CA ILE A 203 -0.94 -7.56 11.61
C ILE A 203 0.37 -8.00 10.98
N GLN A 204 0.78 -9.24 11.27
CA GLN A 204 1.96 -9.86 10.71
C GLN A 204 1.55 -10.83 9.61
N TYR A 205 2.11 -10.65 8.42
CA TYR A 205 1.98 -11.55 7.29
C TYR A 205 3.31 -12.25 7.01
N THR A 206 3.25 -13.53 6.68
CA THR A 206 4.31 -14.25 5.97
C THR A 206 3.79 -14.74 4.64
N PHE A 207 4.69 -14.85 3.66
CA PHE A 207 4.34 -15.26 2.31
C PHE A 207 5.08 -16.54 1.91
N SER A 208 4.40 -17.39 1.14
CA SER A 208 4.97 -18.63 0.62
C SER A 208 5.85 -18.37 -0.62
N GLN A 209 6.59 -19.39 -1.07
CA GLN A 209 7.40 -19.28 -2.29
C GLN A 209 6.55 -19.05 -3.55
N GLU A 210 5.29 -19.48 -3.52
CA GLU A 210 4.29 -19.28 -4.57
C GLU A 210 3.70 -17.85 -4.56
N ARG A 211 4.17 -16.97 -3.67
CA ARG A 211 3.73 -15.57 -3.55
C ARG A 211 2.25 -15.45 -3.17
N ASP A 212 1.85 -16.26 -2.19
CA ASP A 212 0.55 -16.20 -1.53
C ASP A 212 0.72 -16.03 -0.01
N ILE A 213 -0.34 -15.69 0.71
CA ILE A 213 -0.32 -15.59 2.18
C ILE A 213 -0.16 -16.99 2.76
N ASP A 214 0.95 -17.21 3.46
CA ASP A 214 1.21 -18.45 4.21
C ASP A 214 0.62 -18.36 5.62
N ASN A 215 0.83 -17.22 6.29
CA ASN A 215 0.28 -16.97 7.62
C ASN A 215 -0.13 -15.50 7.78
N MET A 216 -1.14 -15.28 8.62
CA MET A 216 -1.59 -13.97 9.07
C MET A 216 -1.92 -14.04 10.56
N ILE A 217 -1.24 -13.23 11.36
CA ILE A 217 -1.47 -13.14 12.80
C ILE A 217 -1.84 -11.69 13.15
N LEU A 218 -2.92 -11.51 13.90
CA LEU A 218 -3.24 -10.25 14.56
C LEU A 218 -2.71 -10.30 15.99
N LEU A 219 -1.82 -9.37 16.33
CA LEU A 219 -1.21 -9.22 17.63
C LEU A 219 -1.72 -7.93 18.27
N MET A 220 -2.13 -8.02 19.52
CA MET A 220 -2.61 -6.91 20.33
C MET A 220 -1.50 -6.37 21.22
N GLU A 221 -1.66 -5.17 21.79
CA GLU A 221 -0.66 -4.46 22.61
C GLU A 221 0.04 -5.32 23.69
N GLU A 222 -0.65 -6.30 24.26
CA GLU A 222 -0.13 -7.19 25.30
C GLU A 222 0.76 -8.33 24.78
N ASP A 223 0.76 -8.55 23.47
CA ASP A 223 1.49 -9.64 22.81
C ASP A 223 2.96 -9.26 22.53
N THR A 224 3.71 -10.24 22.05
CA THR A 224 5.08 -10.05 21.54
C THR A 224 5.10 -10.48 20.08
N VAL A 225 5.48 -9.57 19.17
CA VAL A 225 5.71 -9.96 17.78
C VAL A 225 7.03 -10.73 17.70
N LYS A 226 7.02 -11.86 17.00
CA LYS A 226 8.20 -12.68 16.75
C LYS A 226 8.36 -12.83 15.26
N SER A 227 9.52 -12.45 14.72
CA SER A 227 9.76 -12.62 13.30
C SER A 227 9.78 -14.10 12.92
N ASN A 228 9.08 -14.44 11.85
CA ASN A 228 9.11 -15.78 11.28
C ASN A 228 10.37 -16.03 10.44
N VAL A 229 10.96 -14.96 9.91
CA VAL A 229 12.14 -15.02 9.03
C VAL A 229 13.44 -14.86 9.80
N PHE A 230 13.45 -14.04 10.84
CA PHE A 230 14.63 -13.74 11.65
C PHE A 230 14.53 -14.40 13.03
N ALA A 231 15.23 -15.52 13.20
CA ALA A 231 15.28 -16.23 14.47
C ALA A 231 15.68 -15.31 15.64
N ASP A 232 14.97 -15.42 16.76
CA ASP A 232 15.18 -14.63 17.98
C ASP A 232 14.94 -13.11 17.84
N LEU A 233 14.41 -12.63 16.70
CA LEU A 233 13.91 -11.26 16.61
C LEU A 233 12.50 -11.23 17.19
N GLU A 234 12.39 -10.71 18.41
CA GLU A 234 11.12 -10.52 19.10
C GLU A 234 11.03 -9.13 19.72
N ILE A 235 9.83 -8.54 19.70
CA ILE A 235 9.57 -7.22 20.24
C ILE A 235 8.24 -7.26 21.01
N PRO A 236 8.23 -7.00 22.33
CA PRO A 236 6.99 -6.76 23.07
C PRO A 236 6.24 -5.58 22.47
N LEU A 237 4.95 -5.73 22.16
CA LEU A 237 4.18 -4.65 21.53
C LEU A 237 4.01 -3.44 22.45
N LYS A 238 4.04 -3.66 23.77
CA LYS A 238 4.09 -2.59 24.76
C LYS A 238 5.24 -1.62 24.50
N ASP A 239 6.45 -2.12 24.24
CA ASP A 239 7.62 -1.28 23.98
C ASP A 239 7.42 -0.41 22.71
N ILE A 240 6.67 -0.91 21.73
CA ILE A 240 6.33 -0.17 20.50
C ILE A 240 5.31 0.94 20.77
N PHE A 241 4.33 0.70 21.64
CA PHE A 241 3.20 1.61 21.88
C PHE A 241 3.27 2.40 23.21
N GLU A 242 4.31 2.20 24.01
CA GLU A 242 4.54 2.86 25.31
C GLU A 242 4.89 4.35 25.11
N ASN A 243 3.92 5.19 24.71
CA ASN A 243 3.99 6.65 24.74
C ASN A 243 2.61 7.33 24.69
#